data_AF-A0A9E3SJ41-F1
#
_entry.id   AF-A0A9E3SJ41-F1
#
_cell.length_a   1.000
_cell.length_b   1.000
_cell.length_c   1.000
_cell.angle_alpha   90.00
_cell.angle_beta   90.00
_cell.angle_gamma   90.00
#
_symmetry.space_group_name_H-M   'P 1'
#
loop_
_entity.id
_entity.type
_entity.pdbx_description
1 polymer ?
#
loop_
_entity_poly.entity_id
_entity_poly.type
_entity_poly.pdbx_seq_one_letter_code
_entity_poly.pdbx_strand_id
1 'polypeptide(L)'
;MRQAEFRQWLAAILVPIALLWCEARAAPAENTLPLETGRRWELVSAAAGQSMSLEVAGRSGDAWVVRWNNPWVNATFHFVLDGGRVLLAALDMGTGLAKMPPGTVYFDLGAPAGRQWSNALGKVSVVEAGKSVGGHRDGKVFRLVDPKGARTYWTLSPTGGFLAFGQGDGAFVLSRATSAPPPPTPSAAAAPWAPASEGPARPGAAPVVERMRVGLDSNPPPTEGYDEASRLNRARMAARAGVNYVYAHPKWTEAEPSAGRYDFGEVDFKARVSQETGAPLSLNLRMIDTNQRAIPSRYRDWRFSDERMAARLADVLRAIAPRTRGRVRWIAIGNESDNYFKSREGEIADYAVLIRRVLPVVRELFPEARFTINFTHAAAGSLATRYAPLLALCDVVSFTYYPLNADFTFQDPSVAGRDVDAMMAAAGTRQVLFQEIGYASSPVVGSSEERQASFITEVFGALRRHRGRVIAANFVWMSDLPQSVVDDLGRYYGAAGVEKFKAFLGSLGYWGRDGRPKKAWAAFEREAARP
;
A
#
# COMPACT_ATOMS: atom_id res chain seq x y z
N MET A 1 -22.80 3.74 -50.77
CA MET A 1 -23.64 2.51 -50.78
C MET A 1 -23.24 1.70 -51.99
N ARG A 2 -22.74 0.47 -51.92
CA ARG A 2 -23.00 -0.66 -51.01
C ARG A 2 -21.70 -1.46 -50.83
N GLN A 3 -21.31 -1.86 -49.62
CA GLN A 3 -21.72 -3.13 -49.00
C GLN A 3 -21.71 -4.31 -49.99
N ALA A 4 -20.52 -4.81 -50.31
CA ALA A 4 -20.33 -6.16 -50.86
C ALA A 4 -18.91 -6.72 -50.65
N GLU A 5 -17.88 -5.89 -50.49
CA GLU A 5 -16.49 -6.39 -50.42
C GLU A 5 -15.84 -6.35 -49.02
N PHE A 6 -16.67 -6.25 -47.97
CA PHE A 6 -16.22 -6.23 -46.56
C PHE A 6 -16.38 -7.58 -45.84
N ARG A 7 -16.61 -8.69 -46.57
CA ARG A 7 -16.93 -10.00 -45.96
C ARG A 7 -16.16 -11.22 -46.51
N GLN A 8 -15.11 -11.03 -47.30
CA GLN A 8 -14.35 -12.17 -47.87
C GLN A 8 -12.85 -12.20 -47.53
N TRP A 9 -12.37 -11.40 -46.57
CA TRP A 9 -10.93 -11.35 -46.27
C TRP A 9 -10.55 -11.50 -44.79
N LEU A 10 -11.44 -12.09 -43.97
CA LEU A 10 -11.16 -12.39 -42.56
C LEU A 10 -11.73 -13.75 -42.17
N ALA A 11 -10.93 -14.79 -42.39
CA ALA A 11 -10.86 -16.04 -41.61
C ALA A 11 -9.78 -16.91 -42.31
N ALA A 12 -8.55 -16.94 -41.80
CA ALA A 12 -8.11 -18.00 -40.89
C ALA A 12 -7.85 -19.32 -41.66
N ILE A 13 -6.67 -19.94 -41.75
CA ILE A 13 -5.47 -20.06 -40.90
C ILE A 13 -4.45 -20.87 -41.75
N LEU A 14 -3.13 -20.60 -41.64
CA LEU A 14 -2.06 -21.58 -41.31
C LEU A 14 -0.66 -21.07 -41.69
N VAL A 15 0.06 -20.65 -40.64
CA VAL A 15 1.52 -20.49 -40.45
C VAL A 15 2.14 -21.91 -40.28
N PRO A 16 3.39 -22.23 -40.73
CA PRO A 16 4.63 -21.90 -40.01
C PRO A 16 5.91 -21.58 -40.85
N ILE A 17 6.61 -20.47 -40.56
CA ILE A 17 7.87 -20.32 -39.77
C ILE A 17 9.15 -20.32 -40.63
N ALA A 18 9.83 -19.16 -40.71
CA ALA A 18 11.20 -18.92 -40.19
C ALA A 18 11.98 -17.83 -40.95
N LEU A 19 12.46 -16.84 -40.17
CA LEU A 19 13.74 -16.12 -40.30
C LEU A 19 13.91 -15.10 -41.45
N LEU A 20 13.70 -13.81 -41.11
CA LEU A 20 14.73 -12.76 -41.10
C LEU A 20 14.06 -11.37 -41.05
N TRP A 21 13.64 -10.94 -39.86
CA TRP A 21 13.38 -9.53 -39.58
C TRP A 21 14.41 -9.05 -38.56
N CYS A 22 15.47 -8.43 -39.09
CA CYS A 22 16.24 -7.44 -38.34
C CYS A 22 15.38 -6.19 -38.26
N GLU A 23 14.70 -5.99 -37.14
CA GLU A 23 14.16 -4.66 -36.81
C GLU A 23 15.34 -3.72 -36.56
N ALA A 24 15.43 -2.67 -37.36
CA ALA A 24 16.27 -1.53 -37.09
C ALA A 24 15.85 -0.90 -35.76
N ARG A 25 16.64 -1.14 -34.70
CA ARG A 25 16.65 -0.30 -33.51
C ARG A 25 16.96 1.13 -33.95
N ALA A 26 16.04 2.06 -33.73
CA ALA A 26 16.36 3.47 -33.78
C ALA A 26 17.49 3.76 -32.77
N ALA A 27 18.57 4.39 -33.23
CA ALA A 27 19.66 4.84 -32.37
C ALA A 27 19.14 5.89 -31.36
N PRO A 28 19.63 5.92 -30.11
CA PRO A 28 19.27 6.98 -29.18
C PRO A 28 19.82 8.32 -29.70
N ALA A 29 18.97 9.35 -29.80
CA ALA A 29 19.41 10.70 -30.11
C ALA A 29 20.41 11.18 -29.04
N GLU A 30 21.65 11.47 -29.46
CA GLU A 30 22.83 11.68 -28.60
C GLU A 30 22.69 12.79 -27.54
N ASN A 31 21.66 13.65 -27.64
CA ASN A 31 21.42 14.80 -26.76
C ASN A 31 20.12 14.75 -25.96
N THR A 32 19.53 13.58 -25.76
CA THR A 32 18.28 13.44 -24.99
C THR A 32 18.53 12.95 -23.57
N LEU A 33 17.66 13.35 -22.64
CA LEU A 33 17.70 12.84 -21.28
C LEU A 33 17.44 11.33 -21.32
N PRO A 34 18.25 10.47 -20.68
CA PRO A 34 18.17 9.04 -20.89
C PRO A 34 17.04 8.45 -20.04
N LEU A 35 15.79 8.78 -20.38
CA LEU A 35 14.59 8.34 -19.69
C LEU A 35 14.23 6.93 -20.16
N GLU A 36 14.15 6.01 -19.21
CA GLU A 36 13.81 4.60 -19.42
C GLU A 36 13.00 4.16 -18.20
N THR A 37 11.89 3.44 -18.39
CA THR A 37 11.05 3.00 -17.25
C THR A 37 11.87 2.17 -16.25
N GLY A 38 11.77 2.52 -14.98
CA GLY A 38 12.56 1.93 -13.90
C GLY A 38 13.95 2.57 -13.72
N ARG A 39 14.38 3.46 -14.62
CA ARG A 39 15.63 4.19 -14.42
C ARG A 39 15.51 5.15 -13.25
N ARG A 40 16.52 5.13 -12.39
CA ARG A 40 16.54 5.91 -11.14
C ARG A 40 17.90 6.57 -10.93
N TRP A 41 17.86 7.83 -10.49
CA TRP A 41 18.99 8.62 -10.03
C TRP A 41 18.84 8.90 -8.55
N GLU A 42 19.86 8.58 -7.76
CA GLU A 42 19.94 8.90 -6.34
C GLU A 42 21.02 9.95 -6.11
N LEU A 43 20.60 11.10 -5.59
CA LEU A 43 21.46 12.24 -5.31
C LEU A 43 21.58 12.41 -3.80
N VAL A 44 22.79 12.60 -3.30
CA VAL A 44 23.09 12.69 -1.87
C VAL A 44 23.79 14.01 -1.59
N SER A 45 23.37 14.71 -0.54
CA SER A 45 24.08 15.84 0.03
C SER A 45 24.86 15.35 1.24
N ALA A 46 26.18 15.26 1.11
CA ALA A 46 27.06 14.80 2.19
C ALA A 46 27.04 15.78 3.38
N ALA A 47 27.00 17.09 3.11
CA ALA A 47 26.96 18.11 4.15
C ALA A 47 25.62 18.12 4.93
N ALA A 48 24.50 17.84 4.27
CA ALA A 48 23.20 17.80 4.91
C ALA A 48 22.83 16.42 5.49
N GLY A 49 23.57 15.36 5.14
CA GLY A 49 23.21 13.98 5.50
C GLY A 49 21.87 13.53 4.91
N GLN A 50 21.45 14.11 3.78
CA GLN A 50 20.14 13.89 3.16
C GLN A 50 20.29 13.33 1.75
N SER A 51 19.26 12.62 1.27
CA SER A 51 19.19 12.11 -0.10
C SER A 51 17.89 12.51 -0.79
N MET A 52 17.94 12.55 -2.11
CA MET A 52 16.78 12.68 -2.99
C MET A 52 16.92 11.74 -4.17
N SER A 53 15.80 11.45 -4.83
CA SER A 53 15.80 10.53 -5.97
C SER A 53 14.85 10.97 -7.06
N LEU A 54 15.27 10.74 -8.31
CA LEU A 54 14.41 10.84 -9.48
C LEU A 54 14.24 9.44 -10.07
N GLU A 55 13.01 9.03 -10.34
CA GLU A 55 12.69 7.72 -10.89
C GLU A 55 11.71 7.84 -12.05
N VAL A 56 12.03 7.23 -13.17
CA VAL A 56 11.11 7.11 -14.31
C VAL A 56 10.10 5.99 -13.99
N ALA A 57 8.98 6.36 -13.39
CA ALA A 57 7.96 5.43 -12.92
C ALA A 57 7.16 4.75 -14.05
N GLY A 58 7.20 5.29 -15.27
CA GLY A 58 6.45 4.75 -16.39
C GLY A 58 6.17 5.79 -17.47
N ARG A 59 5.07 5.58 -18.21
CA ARG A 59 4.58 6.50 -19.23
C ARG A 59 3.12 6.88 -18.98
N SER A 60 2.73 8.06 -19.44
CA SER A 60 1.36 8.53 -19.52
C SER A 60 1.17 9.18 -20.89
N GLY A 61 0.60 8.43 -21.84
CA GLY A 61 0.65 8.79 -23.27
C GLY A 61 2.10 8.92 -23.75
N ASP A 62 2.41 10.06 -24.37
CA ASP A 62 3.75 10.37 -24.89
C ASP A 62 4.73 10.87 -23.82
N ALA A 63 4.25 11.16 -22.61
CA ALA A 63 5.09 11.66 -21.53
C ALA A 63 5.67 10.54 -20.66
N TRP A 64 6.93 10.67 -20.32
CA TRP A 64 7.60 9.93 -19.25
C TRP A 64 7.15 10.46 -17.89
N VAL A 65 6.70 9.57 -17.01
CA VAL A 65 6.33 9.92 -15.65
C VAL A 65 7.56 9.79 -14.78
N VAL A 66 8.11 10.91 -14.31
CA VAL A 66 9.32 10.96 -13.47
C VAL A 66 8.94 11.46 -12.08
N ARG A 67 9.05 10.58 -11.08
CA ARG A 67 8.84 10.90 -9.67
C ARG A 67 10.12 11.46 -9.08
N TRP A 68 10.03 12.63 -8.47
CA TRP A 68 11.08 13.24 -7.68
C TRP A 68 10.66 13.19 -6.22
N ASN A 69 11.39 12.38 -5.45
CA ASN A 69 11.26 12.33 -4.01
C ASN A 69 12.44 13.09 -3.41
N ASN A 70 12.18 14.23 -2.78
CA ASN A 70 13.18 15.02 -2.09
C ASN A 70 12.74 15.33 -0.64
N PRO A 71 13.67 15.75 0.24
CA PRO A 71 13.39 15.95 1.66
C PRO A 71 12.28 16.93 2.01
N TRP A 72 11.88 17.79 1.06
CA TRP A 72 10.95 18.90 1.28
C TRP A 72 9.60 18.67 0.59
N VAL A 73 9.59 18.03 -0.57
CA VAL A 73 8.41 17.84 -1.40
C VAL A 73 8.54 16.60 -2.29
N ASN A 74 7.43 15.91 -2.49
CA ASN A 74 7.30 14.89 -3.53
C ASN A 74 6.67 15.52 -4.77
N ALA A 75 7.32 15.39 -5.91
CA ALA A 75 6.82 15.89 -7.18
C ALA A 75 6.76 14.76 -8.22
N THR A 76 5.79 14.82 -9.13
CA THR A 76 5.72 13.95 -10.31
C THR A 76 5.72 14.82 -11.56
N PHE A 77 6.76 14.69 -12.35
CA PHE A 77 6.92 15.35 -13.65
C PHE A 77 6.41 14.46 -14.76
N HIS A 78 5.73 15.03 -15.75
CA HIS A 78 5.42 14.36 -17.00
C HIS A 78 6.28 15.00 -18.11
N PHE A 79 7.37 14.33 -18.48
CA PHE A 79 8.33 14.83 -19.45
C PHE A 79 8.11 14.26 -20.85
N VAL A 80 8.03 15.12 -21.86
CA VAL A 80 8.09 14.72 -23.26
C VAL A 80 9.46 15.09 -23.81
N LEU A 81 10.12 14.15 -24.49
CA LEU A 81 11.42 14.39 -25.12
C LEU A 81 11.20 14.85 -26.56
N ASP A 82 11.82 15.96 -26.95
CA ASP A 82 11.70 16.54 -28.28
C ASP A 82 13.06 17.09 -28.74
N GLY A 83 13.78 16.33 -29.57
CA GLY A 83 15.00 16.82 -30.23
C GLY A 83 16.08 17.39 -29.31
N GLY A 84 16.27 16.83 -28.11
CA GLY A 84 17.22 17.32 -27.09
C GLY A 84 16.63 18.31 -26.09
N ARG A 85 15.35 18.65 -26.23
CA ARG A 85 14.55 19.36 -25.22
C ARG A 85 13.78 18.38 -24.35
N VAL A 86 13.66 18.74 -23.08
CA VAL A 86 12.77 18.12 -22.11
C VAL A 86 11.61 19.08 -21.91
N LEU A 87 10.46 18.74 -22.49
CA LEU A 87 9.22 19.48 -22.35
C LEU A 87 8.47 18.99 -21.11
N LEU A 88 7.87 19.90 -20.35
CA LEU A 88 7.01 19.55 -19.22
C LEU A 88 5.55 19.59 -19.67
N ALA A 89 4.90 18.43 -19.74
CA ALA A 89 3.50 18.29 -20.12
C ALA A 89 2.55 18.42 -18.93
N ALA A 90 2.98 17.97 -17.74
CA ALA A 90 2.24 18.12 -16.49
C ALA A 90 3.18 18.02 -15.28
N LEU A 91 2.75 18.60 -14.17
CA LEU A 91 3.46 18.58 -12.90
C LEU A 91 2.46 18.38 -11.75
N ASP A 92 2.74 17.41 -10.89
CA ASP A 92 2.06 17.24 -9.61
C ASP A 92 3.06 17.53 -8.49
N MET A 93 2.74 18.47 -7.60
CA MET A 93 3.56 18.81 -6.42
C MET A 93 2.94 18.30 -5.11
N GLY A 94 2.04 17.30 -5.18
CA GLY A 94 1.30 16.78 -4.03
C GLY A 94 -0.07 17.43 -3.82
N THR A 95 -0.52 18.28 -4.75
CA THR A 95 -1.83 18.95 -4.73
C THR A 95 -2.70 18.56 -5.93
N GLY A 96 -2.30 17.54 -6.70
CA GLY A 96 -2.96 17.10 -7.92
C GLY A 96 -2.21 17.52 -9.18
N LEU A 97 -2.51 16.83 -10.28
CA LEU A 97 -1.78 16.95 -11.54
C LEU A 97 -2.18 18.22 -12.32
N ALA A 98 -1.29 19.21 -12.35
CA ALA A 98 -1.45 20.42 -13.16
C ALA A 98 -0.90 20.20 -14.59
N LYS A 99 -1.75 20.35 -15.61
CA LYS A 99 -1.32 20.28 -17.02
C LYS A 99 -0.64 21.58 -17.45
N MET A 100 0.44 21.46 -18.21
CA MET A 100 1.17 22.59 -18.77
C MET A 100 0.74 22.87 -20.21
N PRO A 101 0.87 24.12 -20.70
CA PRO A 101 0.68 24.42 -22.11
C PRO A 101 1.59 23.55 -23.00
N PRO A 102 1.10 23.09 -24.17
CA PRO A 102 1.92 22.33 -25.12
C PRO A 102 3.20 23.08 -25.51
N GLY A 103 4.32 22.37 -25.62
CA GLY A 103 5.62 22.98 -25.96
C GLY A 103 6.34 23.68 -24.79
N THR A 104 5.87 23.53 -23.55
CA THR A 104 6.53 24.12 -22.37
C THR A 104 7.94 23.51 -22.17
N VAL A 105 8.98 24.24 -22.58
CA VAL A 105 10.37 23.81 -22.40
C VAL A 105 10.77 23.91 -20.93
N TYR A 106 11.20 22.79 -20.35
CA TYR A 106 11.66 22.71 -18.96
C TYR A 106 13.20 22.67 -18.89
N PHE A 107 13.82 21.82 -19.70
CA PHE A 107 15.26 21.82 -19.94
C PHE A 107 15.55 21.79 -21.45
N ASP A 108 16.53 22.53 -21.92
CA ASP A 108 17.06 22.42 -23.28
C ASP A 108 18.53 21.98 -23.18
N LEU A 109 18.78 20.68 -23.39
CA LEU A 109 20.12 20.10 -23.28
C LEU A 109 21.02 20.52 -24.46
N GLY A 110 20.46 21.01 -25.57
CA GLY A 110 21.19 21.56 -26.71
C GLY A 110 21.57 23.04 -26.57
N ALA A 111 20.88 23.80 -25.71
CA ALA A 111 21.09 25.24 -25.57
C ALA A 111 22.50 25.63 -25.05
N PRO A 112 23.18 26.64 -25.63
CA PRO A 112 24.48 27.10 -25.14
C PRO A 112 24.36 27.82 -23.79
N ALA A 113 25.47 27.92 -23.04
CA ALA A 113 25.53 28.71 -21.82
C ALA A 113 25.13 30.18 -22.10
N GLY A 114 24.41 30.79 -21.16
CA GLY A 114 23.84 32.13 -21.30
C GLY A 114 22.44 32.16 -21.94
N ARG A 115 21.98 31.07 -22.56
CA ARG A 115 20.60 31.00 -23.09
C ARG A 115 19.57 31.02 -21.95
N GLN A 116 18.44 31.67 -22.18
CA GLN A 116 17.34 31.81 -21.23
C GLN A 116 15.98 31.71 -21.92
N TRP A 117 14.97 31.26 -21.18
CA TRP A 117 13.57 31.25 -21.58
C TRP A 117 12.66 31.35 -20.35
N SER A 118 11.37 31.54 -20.57
CA SER A 118 10.36 31.59 -19.51
C SER A 118 9.26 30.58 -19.78
N ASN A 119 8.66 30.06 -18.72
CA ASN A 119 7.46 29.23 -18.75
C ASN A 119 6.56 29.53 -17.53
N ALA A 120 5.46 28.80 -17.38
CA ALA A 120 4.50 28.97 -16.29
C ALA A 120 5.10 28.78 -14.88
N LEU A 121 6.27 28.15 -14.77
CA LEU A 121 6.98 27.92 -13.50
C LEU A 121 8.07 28.96 -13.24
N GLY A 122 8.27 29.92 -14.15
CA GLY A 122 9.22 31.02 -14.00
C GLY A 122 10.26 31.08 -15.12
N LYS A 123 11.43 31.62 -14.78
CA LYS A 123 12.53 31.85 -15.73
C LYS A 123 13.59 30.76 -15.62
N VAL A 124 13.97 30.18 -16.75
CA VAL A 124 15.02 29.17 -16.84
C VAL A 124 16.22 29.74 -17.60
N SER A 125 17.43 29.49 -17.12
CA SER A 125 18.68 29.89 -17.80
C SER A 125 19.73 28.80 -17.71
N VAL A 126 20.47 28.58 -18.80
CA VAL A 126 21.69 27.76 -18.80
C VAL A 126 22.83 28.62 -18.25
N VAL A 127 23.30 28.31 -17.05
CA VAL A 127 24.35 29.07 -16.37
C VAL A 127 25.75 28.55 -16.69
N GLU A 128 25.89 27.26 -16.98
CA GLU A 128 27.19 26.62 -17.25
C GLU A 128 26.97 25.38 -18.13
N ALA A 129 27.95 25.05 -18.98
CA ALA A 129 27.97 23.82 -19.78
C ALA A 129 29.37 23.18 -19.70
N GLY A 130 29.44 21.86 -19.75
CA GLY A 130 30.71 21.11 -19.63
C GLY A 130 31.16 20.85 -18.18
N LYS A 131 30.27 21.06 -17.21
CA LYS A 131 30.56 20.86 -15.79
C LYS A 131 30.83 19.40 -15.49
N SER A 132 31.91 19.12 -14.77
CA SER A 132 32.15 17.80 -14.18
C SER A 132 31.61 17.75 -12.77
N VAL A 133 30.81 16.74 -12.45
CA VAL A 133 30.20 16.57 -11.12
C VAL A 133 29.96 15.09 -10.84
N GLY A 134 30.32 14.61 -9.63
CA GLY A 134 30.10 13.22 -9.22
C GLY A 134 30.74 12.17 -10.14
N GLY A 135 31.88 12.47 -10.77
CA GLY A 135 32.55 11.58 -11.72
C GLY A 135 31.95 11.58 -13.14
N HIS A 136 30.85 12.31 -13.37
CA HIS A 136 30.25 12.50 -14.69
C HIS A 136 30.76 13.79 -15.35
N ARG A 137 31.03 13.71 -16.66
CA ARG A 137 31.42 14.86 -17.50
C ARG A 137 30.20 15.40 -18.25
N ASP A 138 30.40 16.54 -18.92
CA ASP A 138 29.41 17.17 -19.80
C ASP A 138 28.09 17.57 -19.12
N GLY A 139 28.16 17.89 -17.83
CA GLY A 139 27.03 18.44 -17.08
C GLY A 139 26.67 19.85 -17.54
N LYS A 140 25.37 20.09 -17.71
CA LYS A 140 24.79 21.40 -18.00
C LYS A 140 24.00 21.88 -16.80
N VAL A 141 24.34 23.07 -16.31
CA VAL A 141 23.70 23.66 -15.13
C VAL A 141 22.59 24.60 -15.58
N PHE A 142 21.37 24.27 -15.14
CA PHE A 142 20.17 25.07 -15.32
C PHE A 142 19.84 25.77 -14.01
N ARG A 143 19.57 27.07 -14.08
CA ARG A 143 19.01 27.85 -12.98
C ARG A 143 17.54 28.14 -13.29
N LEU A 144 16.66 27.77 -12.38
CA LEU A 144 15.24 28.12 -12.42
C LEU A 144 14.98 29.19 -11.36
N VAL A 145 14.27 30.23 -11.73
CA VAL A 145 13.80 31.30 -10.85
C VAL A 145 12.28 31.33 -10.90
N ASP A 146 11.62 30.98 -9.80
CA ASP A 146 10.16 30.97 -9.73
C ASP A 146 9.57 32.40 -9.71
N PRO A 147 8.23 32.56 -9.85
CA PRO A 147 7.60 33.88 -9.82
C PRO A 147 7.78 34.66 -8.49
N LYS A 148 8.14 33.97 -7.40
CA LYS A 148 8.43 34.56 -6.09
C LYS A 148 9.93 34.88 -5.91
N GLY A 149 10.75 34.62 -6.92
CA GLY A 149 12.19 34.89 -6.92
C GLY A 149 13.05 33.78 -6.32
N ALA A 150 12.48 32.64 -5.92
CA ALA A 150 13.22 31.50 -5.39
C ALA A 150 14.06 30.84 -6.49
N ARG A 151 15.29 30.46 -6.17
CA ARG A 151 16.27 29.95 -7.14
C ARG A 151 16.58 28.49 -6.87
N THR A 152 16.46 27.65 -7.90
CA THR A 152 16.94 26.26 -7.86
C THR A 152 17.95 26.02 -8.98
N TYR A 153 18.85 25.08 -8.74
CA TYR A 153 19.92 24.73 -9.68
C TYR A 153 19.89 23.24 -9.95
N TRP A 154 19.89 22.89 -11.22
CA TRP A 154 19.86 21.50 -11.70
C TRP A 154 21.06 21.27 -12.60
N THR A 155 21.78 20.17 -12.41
CA THR A 155 22.82 19.76 -13.34
C THR A 155 22.38 18.48 -14.03
N LEU A 156 22.30 18.49 -15.35
CA LEU A 156 21.90 17.33 -16.16
C LEU A 156 22.95 17.07 -17.25
N SER A 157 23.13 15.81 -17.65
CA SER A 157 23.85 15.48 -18.89
C SER A 157 23.04 14.50 -19.75
N PRO A 158 23.24 14.51 -21.09
CA PRO A 158 22.55 13.59 -21.99
C PRO A 158 22.81 12.10 -21.68
N THR A 159 24.01 11.75 -21.24
CA THR A 159 24.40 10.36 -20.97
C THR A 159 24.16 9.96 -19.51
N GLY A 160 24.34 10.90 -18.59
CA GLY A 160 24.26 10.67 -17.14
C GLY A 160 22.91 10.97 -16.53
N GLY A 161 22.03 11.72 -17.20
CA GLY A 161 20.72 12.11 -16.67
C GLY A 161 20.81 13.21 -15.61
N PHE A 162 20.19 13.01 -14.45
CA PHE A 162 20.21 13.99 -13.34
C PHE A 162 21.47 13.83 -12.51
N LEU A 163 22.38 14.80 -12.58
CA LEU A 163 23.71 14.74 -11.97
C LEU A 163 23.82 15.48 -10.63
N ALA A 164 23.12 16.61 -10.48
CA ALA A 164 23.10 17.34 -9.22
C ALA A 164 21.88 18.25 -9.05
N PHE A 165 21.54 18.56 -7.80
CA PHE A 165 20.55 19.56 -7.40
C PHE A 165 21.12 20.47 -6.30
N GLY A 166 21.05 21.78 -6.50
CA GLY A 166 21.62 22.78 -5.59
C GLY A 166 23.03 23.25 -5.99
N GLN A 167 23.69 24.00 -5.09
CA GLN A 167 25.02 24.57 -5.30
C GLN A 167 25.87 24.47 -4.02
N GLY A 168 27.19 24.59 -4.18
CA GLY A 168 28.15 24.56 -3.08
C GLY A 168 28.18 23.22 -2.34
N ASP A 169 28.69 23.24 -1.12
CA ASP A 169 28.89 22.02 -0.30
C ASP A 169 27.57 21.35 0.12
N GLY A 170 26.46 22.10 0.08
CA GLY A 170 25.12 21.58 0.35
C GLY A 170 24.45 20.89 -0.84
N ALA A 171 25.07 20.89 -2.03
CA ALA A 171 24.47 20.30 -3.23
C ALA A 171 24.26 18.79 -3.09
N PHE A 172 23.14 18.32 -3.62
CA PHE A 172 22.85 16.91 -3.78
C PHE A 172 23.53 16.46 -5.07
N VAL A 173 24.50 15.57 -4.97
CA VAL A 173 25.29 15.08 -6.10
C VAL A 173 24.91 13.62 -6.37
N LEU A 174 24.83 13.24 -7.64
CA LEU A 174 24.56 11.87 -8.07
C LEU A 174 25.54 10.91 -7.40
N SER A 175 24.99 10.02 -6.60
CA SER A 175 25.70 8.93 -5.94
C SER A 175 25.55 7.64 -6.76
N ARG A 176 24.34 7.40 -7.30
CA ARG A 176 24.04 6.18 -8.04
C ARG A 176 22.99 6.42 -9.12
N ALA A 177 23.21 5.85 -10.30
CA ALA A 177 22.21 5.70 -11.34
C ALA A 177 22.00 4.21 -11.65
N THR A 178 20.75 3.79 -11.86
CA THR A 178 20.39 2.40 -12.20
C THR A 178 19.40 2.37 -13.35
N SER A 179 19.59 1.48 -14.32
CA SER A 179 18.61 1.15 -15.38
C SER A 179 17.83 -0.13 -15.03
N ALA A 180 16.66 -0.33 -15.63
CA ALA A 180 15.87 -1.55 -15.45
C ALA A 180 16.56 -2.77 -16.11
N PRO A 181 16.39 -3.99 -15.56
CA PRO A 181 16.83 -5.21 -16.24
C PRO A 181 15.97 -5.48 -17.49
N PRO A 182 16.52 -6.13 -18.53
CA PRO A 182 15.78 -6.40 -19.77
C PRO A 182 14.57 -7.31 -19.53
N PRO A 183 13.51 -7.21 -20.35
CA PRO A 183 12.31 -8.03 -20.19
C PRO A 183 12.65 -9.52 -20.36
N PRO A 184 12.02 -10.42 -19.59
CA PRO A 184 12.25 -11.85 -19.74
C PRO A 184 11.76 -12.34 -21.12
N THR A 185 12.59 -13.14 -21.78
CA THR A 185 12.26 -13.86 -23.00
C THR A 185 11.10 -14.84 -22.72
N PRO A 186 10.13 -15.02 -23.62
CA PRO A 186 9.02 -15.92 -23.39
C PRO A 186 9.52 -17.37 -23.38
N SER A 187 9.59 -17.98 -22.20
CA SER A 187 9.85 -19.41 -22.04
C SER A 187 8.55 -20.20 -22.17
N ALA A 188 8.68 -21.37 -22.77
CA ALA A 188 7.65 -22.18 -23.39
C ALA A 188 6.44 -22.52 -22.51
N ALA A 189 5.31 -22.66 -23.19
CA ALA A 189 4.02 -23.08 -22.67
C ALA A 189 4.12 -24.25 -21.69
N ALA A 190 3.62 -24.05 -20.47
CA ALA A 190 3.33 -25.13 -19.55
C ALA A 190 2.07 -25.89 -20.04
N ALA A 191 2.22 -27.20 -20.19
CA ALA A 191 1.17 -28.15 -20.51
C ALA A 191 -0.01 -28.11 -19.51
N PRO A 192 -1.21 -28.58 -19.90
CA PRO A 192 -2.41 -28.53 -19.05
C PRO A 192 -2.22 -29.35 -17.75
N TRP A 193 -2.49 -28.70 -16.62
CA TRP A 193 -2.52 -29.27 -15.28
C TRP A 193 -3.67 -30.28 -15.14
N ALA A 194 -3.34 -31.51 -14.72
CA ALA A 194 -4.30 -32.50 -14.23
C ALA A 194 -4.66 -32.19 -12.76
N PRO A 195 -5.93 -32.33 -12.35
CA PRO A 195 -6.35 -31.99 -10.98
C PRO A 195 -5.63 -32.87 -9.95
N ALA A 196 -5.00 -32.23 -8.97
CA ALA A 196 -4.37 -32.91 -7.85
C ALA A 196 -5.44 -33.61 -7.01
N SER A 197 -5.23 -34.91 -6.79
CA SER A 197 -6.00 -35.76 -5.88
C SER A 197 -6.02 -35.20 -4.46
N GLU A 198 -7.21 -35.08 -3.89
CA GLU A 198 -7.45 -34.76 -2.48
C GLU A 198 -6.73 -35.77 -1.57
N GLY A 199 -5.86 -35.27 -0.69
CA GLY A 199 -5.36 -36.05 0.44
C GLY A 199 -6.48 -36.33 1.44
N PRO A 200 -6.39 -37.41 2.23
CA PRO A 200 -7.50 -37.86 3.06
C PRO A 200 -7.86 -36.82 4.12
N ALA A 201 -9.14 -36.45 4.13
CA ALA A 201 -9.75 -35.60 5.13
C ALA A 201 -9.57 -36.18 6.54
N ARG A 202 -9.20 -35.33 7.51
CA ARG A 202 -9.27 -35.68 8.93
C ARG A 202 -10.74 -36.01 9.29
N PRO A 203 -11.02 -37.05 10.10
CA PRO A 203 -12.39 -37.40 10.48
C PRO A 203 -13.08 -36.23 11.18
N GLY A 204 -14.28 -35.91 10.69
CA GLY A 204 -15.09 -34.78 11.13
C GLY A 204 -15.62 -34.95 12.54
N ALA A 205 -15.24 -34.03 13.42
CA ALA A 205 -16.16 -33.58 14.46
C ALA A 205 -17.18 -32.66 13.79
N ALA A 206 -18.48 -32.85 14.08
CA ALA A 206 -19.52 -31.89 13.69
C ALA A 206 -19.07 -30.47 14.09
N PRO A 207 -19.27 -29.44 13.24
CA PRO A 207 -18.82 -28.10 13.58
C PRO A 207 -19.60 -27.64 14.82
N VAL A 208 -18.93 -27.61 15.96
CA VAL A 208 -19.37 -26.80 17.09
C VAL A 208 -19.57 -25.41 16.51
N VAL A 209 -20.79 -24.88 16.58
CA VAL A 209 -21.07 -23.52 16.11
C VAL A 209 -20.29 -22.58 17.01
N GLU A 210 -19.07 -22.26 16.58
CA GLU A 210 -18.18 -21.39 17.32
C GLU A 210 -18.86 -20.01 17.34
N ARG A 211 -19.17 -19.52 18.54
CA ARG A 211 -19.72 -18.18 18.71
C ARG A 211 -18.76 -17.18 18.06
N MET A 212 -19.29 -16.30 17.22
CA MET A 212 -18.51 -15.24 16.59
C MET A 212 -17.75 -14.47 17.67
N ARG A 213 -16.43 -14.32 17.49
CA ARG A 213 -15.61 -13.51 18.37
C ARG A 213 -15.72 -12.03 18.01
N VAL A 214 -15.72 -11.16 19.00
CA VAL A 214 -15.80 -9.71 18.84
C VAL A 214 -14.53 -9.08 19.37
N GLY A 215 -13.91 -8.25 18.56
CA GLY A 215 -12.67 -7.53 18.82
C GLY A 215 -12.92 -6.02 18.80
N LEU A 216 -12.10 -5.27 19.51
CA LEU A 216 -12.06 -3.81 19.42
C LEU A 216 -10.63 -3.34 19.71
N ASP A 217 -10.08 -2.50 18.85
CA ASP A 217 -8.79 -1.86 19.14
C ASP A 217 -8.97 -0.80 20.23
N SER A 218 -8.70 -1.20 21.47
CA SER A 218 -8.98 -0.43 22.67
C SER A 218 -7.94 0.67 22.97
N ASN A 219 -7.71 1.58 22.01
CA ASN A 219 -6.86 2.75 22.25
C ASN A 219 -7.52 3.74 23.21
N PRO A 220 -6.75 4.40 24.09
CA PRO A 220 -7.26 5.49 24.92
C PRO A 220 -7.49 6.77 24.10
N PRO A 221 -8.39 7.66 24.56
CA PRO A 221 -8.49 9.01 24.02
C PRO A 221 -7.23 9.81 24.38
N PRO A 222 -6.88 10.85 23.61
CA PRO A 222 -5.71 11.70 23.87
C PRO A 222 -5.66 12.29 25.28
N THR A 223 -6.82 12.58 25.89
CA THR A 223 -6.91 13.14 27.25
C THR A 223 -6.44 12.20 28.36
N GLU A 224 -6.40 10.89 28.11
CA GLU A 224 -5.93 9.87 29.07
C GLU A 224 -4.46 9.49 28.86
N GLY A 225 -3.83 9.96 27.77
CA GLY A 225 -2.50 9.52 27.38
C GLY A 225 -2.46 8.09 26.83
N TYR A 226 -1.31 7.72 26.27
CA TYR A 226 -1.07 6.42 25.60
C TYR A 226 -0.14 5.49 26.38
N ASP A 227 0.05 5.73 27.67
CA ASP A 227 0.82 4.84 28.52
C ASP A 227 0.15 3.47 28.68
N GLU A 228 0.90 2.53 29.23
CA GLU A 228 0.45 1.15 29.38
C GLU A 228 -0.78 1.03 30.29
N ALA A 229 -0.89 1.84 31.34
CA ALA A 229 -2.00 1.78 32.28
C ALA A 229 -3.30 2.25 31.62
N SER A 230 -3.28 3.38 30.90
CA SER A 230 -4.43 3.88 30.15
C SER A 230 -4.89 2.89 29.07
N ARG A 231 -3.94 2.32 28.31
CA ARG A 231 -4.25 1.28 27.31
C ARG A 231 -4.85 0.03 27.93
N LEU A 232 -4.34 -0.42 29.09
CA LEU A 232 -4.86 -1.60 29.77
C LEU A 232 -6.25 -1.36 30.38
N ASN A 233 -6.51 -0.16 30.91
CA ASN A 233 -7.84 0.22 31.40
C ASN A 233 -8.88 0.18 30.28
N ARG A 234 -8.54 0.67 29.09
CA ARG A 234 -9.40 0.62 27.90
C ARG A 234 -9.62 -0.81 27.42
N ALA A 235 -8.59 -1.66 27.43
CA ALA A 235 -8.75 -3.08 27.12
C ALA A 235 -9.70 -3.79 28.09
N ARG A 236 -9.61 -3.51 29.40
CA ARG A 236 -10.53 -4.05 30.41
C ARG A 236 -11.95 -3.54 30.21
N MET A 237 -12.11 -2.27 29.82
CA MET A 237 -13.42 -1.70 29.49
C MET A 237 -14.04 -2.39 28.28
N ALA A 238 -13.27 -2.59 27.21
CA ALA A 238 -13.70 -3.32 26.03
C ALA A 238 -14.12 -4.76 26.38
N ALA A 239 -13.35 -5.46 27.23
CA ALA A 239 -13.70 -6.80 27.69
C ALA A 239 -15.05 -6.83 28.44
N ARG A 240 -15.31 -5.85 29.32
CA ARG A 240 -16.62 -5.71 29.99
C ARG A 240 -17.76 -5.42 29.01
N ALA A 241 -17.49 -4.78 27.89
CA ALA A 241 -18.44 -4.52 26.81
C ALA A 241 -18.72 -5.74 25.92
N GLY A 242 -18.08 -6.90 26.16
CA GLY A 242 -18.31 -8.13 25.40
C GLY A 242 -17.21 -8.47 24.38
N VAL A 243 -16.13 -7.69 24.33
CA VAL A 243 -14.94 -8.05 23.53
C VAL A 243 -14.30 -9.31 24.08
N ASN A 244 -14.06 -10.28 23.20
CA ASN A 244 -13.64 -11.63 23.56
C ASN A 244 -12.59 -12.22 22.61
N TYR A 245 -11.92 -11.40 21.80
CA TYR A 245 -10.61 -11.68 21.22
C TYR A 245 -9.78 -10.41 21.09
N VAL A 246 -8.46 -10.59 20.98
CA VAL A 246 -7.48 -9.50 20.86
C VAL A 246 -6.87 -9.52 19.46
N TYR A 247 -6.68 -8.35 18.86
CA TYR A 247 -6.01 -8.20 17.57
C TYR A 247 -4.66 -7.50 17.73
N ALA A 248 -3.57 -8.15 17.35
CA ALA A 248 -2.23 -7.58 17.25
C ALA A 248 -1.87 -7.40 15.78
N HIS A 249 -1.37 -6.23 15.40
CA HIS A 249 -1.18 -5.89 13.99
C HIS A 249 0.07 -5.05 13.71
N PRO A 250 1.26 -5.50 14.14
CA PRO A 250 2.49 -4.77 13.88
C PRO A 250 2.76 -4.68 12.38
N LYS A 251 3.24 -3.53 11.90
CA LYS A 251 3.96 -3.49 10.63
C LYS A 251 5.28 -4.22 10.78
N TRP A 252 5.76 -4.84 9.70
CA TRP A 252 7.08 -5.47 9.77
C TRP A 252 8.19 -4.42 10.02
N THR A 253 8.08 -3.20 9.49
CA THR A 253 8.97 -2.08 9.88
C THR A 253 8.87 -1.65 11.34
N GLU A 254 7.78 -1.96 12.05
CA GLU A 254 7.67 -1.68 13.49
C GLU A 254 8.22 -2.86 14.30
N ALA A 255 7.97 -4.09 13.87
CA ALA A 255 8.49 -5.29 14.51
C ALA A 255 10.02 -5.44 14.34
N GLU A 256 10.56 -4.98 13.21
CA GLU A 256 11.98 -4.99 12.87
C GLU A 256 12.40 -3.61 12.32
N PRO A 257 12.53 -2.57 13.18
CA PRO A 257 12.86 -1.20 12.74
C PRO A 257 14.19 -1.10 12.00
N SER A 258 15.09 -2.05 12.22
CA SER A 258 16.29 -2.23 11.41
C SER A 258 16.67 -3.70 11.36
N ALA A 259 17.32 -4.10 10.27
CA ALA A 259 17.66 -5.49 9.99
C ALA A 259 18.24 -6.24 11.20
N GLY A 260 17.54 -7.27 11.66
CA GLY A 260 17.89 -8.13 12.80
C GLY A 260 17.70 -7.50 14.19
N ARG A 261 17.20 -6.26 14.28
CA ARG A 261 16.87 -5.60 15.55
C ARG A 261 15.35 -5.48 15.65
N TYR A 262 14.80 -6.13 16.68
CA TYR A 262 13.36 -6.23 16.86
C TYR A 262 12.83 -5.30 17.94
N ASP A 263 11.61 -4.82 17.74
CA ASP A 263 10.79 -4.15 18.74
C ASP A 263 9.44 -4.86 18.83
N PHE A 264 9.16 -5.47 19.98
CA PHE A 264 7.94 -6.25 20.20
C PHE A 264 6.98 -5.57 21.16
N GLY A 265 7.13 -4.28 21.46
CA GLY A 265 6.29 -3.61 22.46
C GLY A 265 4.79 -3.71 22.21
N GLU A 266 4.35 -3.63 20.95
CA GLU A 266 2.93 -3.82 20.58
C GLU A 266 2.48 -5.27 20.76
N VAL A 267 3.28 -6.23 20.30
CA VAL A 267 2.98 -7.66 20.38
C VAL A 267 2.93 -8.13 21.84
N ASP A 268 3.92 -7.73 22.64
CA ASP A 268 4.01 -8.03 24.07
C ASP A 268 2.80 -7.45 24.82
N PHE A 269 2.41 -6.22 24.51
CA PHE A 269 1.22 -5.60 25.10
C PHE A 269 -0.07 -6.36 24.75
N LYS A 270 -0.28 -6.70 23.47
CA LYS A 270 -1.49 -7.44 23.05
C LYS A 270 -1.51 -8.87 23.61
N ALA A 271 -0.35 -9.52 23.71
CA ALA A 271 -0.22 -10.83 24.36
C ALA A 271 -0.53 -10.75 25.87
N ARG A 272 -0.12 -9.67 26.55
CA ARG A 272 -0.50 -9.40 27.94
C ARG A 272 -2.01 -9.22 28.07
N VAL A 273 -2.65 -8.40 27.23
CA VAL A 273 -4.12 -8.23 27.24
C VAL A 273 -4.84 -9.56 27.01
N SER A 274 -4.37 -10.35 26.04
CA SER A 274 -4.90 -11.69 25.75
C SER A 274 -4.74 -12.65 26.94
N GLN A 275 -3.64 -12.55 27.69
CA GLN A 275 -3.46 -13.31 28.93
C GLN A 275 -4.42 -12.85 30.03
N GLU A 276 -4.50 -11.54 30.30
CA GLU A 276 -5.35 -10.98 31.37
C GLU A 276 -6.84 -11.25 31.14
N THR A 277 -7.28 -11.25 29.88
CA THR A 277 -8.70 -11.47 29.52
C THR A 277 -9.03 -12.93 29.22
N GLY A 278 -8.02 -13.79 29.08
CA GLY A 278 -8.18 -15.17 28.59
C GLY A 278 -8.57 -15.28 27.11
N ALA A 279 -8.70 -14.16 26.41
CA ALA A 279 -9.18 -14.11 25.04
C ALA A 279 -8.11 -14.58 24.03
N PRO A 280 -8.46 -15.27 22.94
CA PRO A 280 -7.51 -15.65 21.90
C PRO A 280 -6.96 -14.42 21.16
N LEU A 281 -5.81 -14.61 20.50
CA LEU A 281 -5.12 -13.59 19.73
C LEU A 281 -5.28 -13.82 18.22
N SER A 282 -5.59 -12.77 17.47
CA SER A 282 -5.38 -12.69 16.03
C SER A 282 -4.12 -11.85 15.78
N LEU A 283 -3.20 -12.34 14.94
CA LEU A 283 -1.96 -11.67 14.61
C LEU A 283 -1.93 -11.32 13.12
N ASN A 284 -1.77 -10.05 12.76
CA ASN A 284 -1.47 -9.64 11.40
C ASN A 284 -0.08 -9.01 11.32
N LEU A 285 0.88 -9.74 10.74
CA LEU A 285 2.17 -9.16 10.40
C LEU A 285 2.04 -8.42 9.07
N ARG A 286 1.96 -7.08 9.14
CA ARG A 286 1.72 -6.24 7.97
C ARG A 286 3.02 -5.99 7.23
N MET A 287 3.33 -6.85 6.28
CA MET A 287 4.42 -6.62 5.31
C MET A 287 3.95 -5.83 4.09
N ILE A 288 2.70 -6.05 3.70
CA ILE A 288 1.91 -5.13 2.89
C ILE A 288 0.95 -4.43 3.86
N ASP A 289 0.88 -3.11 3.79
CA ASP A 289 -0.07 -2.32 4.57
C ASP A 289 -0.77 -1.34 3.62
N THR A 290 -1.97 -1.71 3.20
CA THR A 290 -2.78 -1.00 2.21
C THR A 290 -2.05 -0.84 0.87
N ASN A 291 -1.50 0.33 0.58
CA ASN A 291 -0.73 0.65 -0.63
C ASN A 291 0.79 0.65 -0.41
N GLN A 292 1.24 0.38 0.82
CA GLN A 292 2.65 0.43 1.23
C GLN A 292 3.28 -0.96 1.35
N ARG A 293 4.59 -1.02 1.05
CA ARG A 293 5.47 -2.10 1.54
C ARG A 293 6.02 -1.70 2.90
N ALA A 294 5.46 -2.27 3.95
CA ALA A 294 5.89 -2.07 5.32
C ALA A 294 7.06 -3.01 5.68
N ILE A 295 8.08 -3.06 4.82
CA ILE A 295 9.25 -3.96 4.92
C ILE A 295 10.49 -3.14 5.33
N PRO A 296 11.35 -3.64 6.23
CA PRO A 296 12.58 -2.94 6.61
C PRO A 296 13.42 -2.51 5.41
N SER A 297 14.04 -1.33 5.50
CA SER A 297 14.72 -0.67 4.38
C SER A 297 15.82 -1.52 3.73
N ARG A 298 16.47 -2.43 4.47
CA ARG A 298 17.51 -3.33 3.94
C ARG A 298 16.95 -4.36 2.96
N TYR A 299 15.67 -4.71 3.06
CA TYR A 299 15.03 -5.77 2.27
C TYR A 299 13.95 -5.23 1.33
N ARG A 300 13.63 -3.92 1.39
CA ARG A 300 12.48 -3.29 0.72
C ARG A 300 12.42 -3.56 -0.80
N ASP A 301 13.58 -3.67 -1.45
CA ASP A 301 13.71 -3.83 -2.90
C ASP A 301 13.80 -5.29 -3.35
N TRP A 302 13.79 -6.24 -2.40
CA TRP A 302 13.73 -7.66 -2.75
C TRP A 302 12.35 -7.98 -3.33
N ARG A 303 12.33 -8.83 -4.36
CA ARG A 303 11.08 -9.41 -4.85
C ARG A 303 10.46 -10.27 -3.76
N PHE A 304 9.14 -10.41 -3.74
CA PHE A 304 8.50 -11.32 -2.79
C PHE A 304 8.97 -12.76 -3.00
N SER A 305 9.17 -13.17 -4.25
CA SER A 305 9.70 -14.50 -4.61
C SER A 305 11.21 -14.67 -4.36
N ASP A 306 11.90 -13.72 -3.76
CA ASP A 306 13.29 -13.89 -3.33
C ASP A 306 13.35 -14.83 -2.11
N GLU A 307 14.24 -15.83 -2.13
CA GLU A 307 14.41 -16.76 -1.01
C GLU A 307 14.87 -16.05 0.27
N ARG A 308 15.63 -14.97 0.12
CA ARG A 308 16.08 -14.15 1.25
C ARG A 308 14.90 -13.43 1.91
N MET A 309 13.89 -13.02 1.15
CA MET A 309 12.66 -12.43 1.68
C MET A 309 11.92 -13.45 2.55
N ALA A 310 11.77 -14.69 2.06
CA ALA A 310 11.14 -15.77 2.80
C ALA A 310 11.91 -16.10 4.09
N ALA A 311 13.25 -16.16 4.02
CA ALA A 311 14.09 -16.41 5.18
C ALA A 311 13.93 -15.30 6.25
N ARG A 312 13.93 -14.03 5.85
CA ARG A 312 13.76 -12.91 6.81
C ARG A 312 12.35 -12.82 7.38
N LEU A 313 11.33 -13.09 6.58
CA LEU A 313 9.96 -13.17 7.08
C LEU A 313 9.81 -14.32 8.09
N ALA A 314 10.42 -15.47 7.83
CA ALA A 314 10.48 -16.57 8.78
C ALA A 314 11.21 -16.19 10.08
N ASP A 315 12.33 -15.46 10.00
CA ASP A 315 13.08 -15.02 11.19
C ASP A 315 12.25 -14.10 12.09
N VAL A 316 11.56 -13.10 11.53
CA VAL A 316 10.70 -12.22 12.34
C VAL A 316 9.51 -12.98 12.94
N LEU A 317 8.92 -13.94 12.20
CA LEU A 317 7.86 -14.79 12.73
C LEU A 317 8.35 -15.67 13.89
N ARG A 318 9.55 -16.27 13.77
CA ARG A 318 10.19 -17.03 14.86
C ARG A 318 10.44 -16.16 16.09
N ALA A 319 10.80 -14.89 15.90
CA ALA A 319 11.03 -13.97 16.99
C ALA A 319 9.72 -13.50 17.66
N ILE A 320 8.64 -13.36 16.89
CA ILE A 320 7.30 -13.02 17.39
C ILE A 320 6.66 -14.20 18.15
N ALA A 321 6.77 -15.42 17.64
CA ALA A 321 5.98 -16.56 18.13
C ALA A 321 6.05 -16.78 19.65
N PRO A 322 7.24 -16.78 20.31
CA PRO A 322 7.33 -16.93 21.77
C PRO A 322 6.61 -15.83 22.55
N ARG A 323 6.54 -14.60 22.00
CA ARG A 323 5.86 -13.46 22.65
C ARG A 323 4.36 -13.65 22.74
N THR A 324 3.78 -14.37 21.79
CA THR A 324 2.33 -14.62 21.72
C THR A 324 1.85 -15.71 22.69
N ARG A 325 2.77 -16.45 23.32
CA ARG A 325 2.48 -17.49 24.34
C ARG A 325 1.46 -18.55 23.88
N GLY A 326 1.51 -18.92 22.60
CA GLY A 326 0.63 -19.95 22.03
C GLY A 326 -0.85 -19.56 21.89
N ARG A 327 -1.19 -18.27 22.06
CA ARG A 327 -2.58 -17.80 22.05
C ARG A 327 -3.12 -17.42 20.68
N VAL A 328 -2.27 -17.47 19.64
CA VAL A 328 -2.68 -17.13 18.27
C VAL A 328 -3.66 -18.18 17.73
N ARG A 329 -4.80 -17.73 17.24
CA ARG A 329 -5.84 -18.56 16.58
C ARG A 329 -6.05 -18.19 15.11
N TRP A 330 -5.64 -17.00 14.72
CA TRP A 330 -5.67 -16.53 13.34
C TRP A 330 -4.40 -15.74 13.07
N ILE A 331 -3.80 -15.98 11.91
CA ILE A 331 -2.61 -15.28 11.48
C ILE A 331 -2.77 -14.78 10.04
N ALA A 332 -2.59 -13.47 9.87
CA ALA A 332 -2.53 -12.81 8.58
C ALA A 332 -1.11 -12.37 8.26
N ILE A 333 -0.73 -12.47 6.99
CA ILE A 333 0.46 -11.82 6.46
C ILE A 333 -0.01 -10.89 5.33
N GLY A 334 -0.01 -9.58 5.63
CA GLY A 334 -0.49 -8.53 4.73
C GLY A 334 -1.86 -7.99 5.12
N ASN A 335 -1.99 -6.66 5.10
CA ASN A 335 -3.21 -5.92 5.35
C ASN A 335 -3.72 -5.24 4.07
N GLU A 336 -4.99 -5.47 3.72
CA GLU A 336 -5.62 -4.89 2.53
C GLU A 336 -4.78 -5.10 1.26
N SER A 337 -4.29 -6.32 1.07
CA SER A 337 -3.25 -6.60 0.08
C SER A 337 -3.72 -6.34 -1.36
N ASP A 338 -5.03 -6.41 -1.61
CA ASP A 338 -5.64 -6.02 -2.87
C ASP A 338 -5.36 -4.55 -3.23
N ASN A 339 -5.35 -3.63 -2.27
CA ASN A 339 -5.05 -2.23 -2.53
C ASN A 339 -3.62 -2.05 -3.07
N TYR A 340 -2.65 -2.79 -2.55
CA TYR A 340 -1.28 -2.81 -3.05
C TYR A 340 -1.20 -3.38 -4.47
N PHE A 341 -1.89 -4.49 -4.71
CA PHE A 341 -1.85 -5.21 -5.98
C PHE A 341 -2.66 -4.55 -7.11
N LYS A 342 -3.60 -3.63 -6.82
CA LYS A 342 -4.34 -2.88 -7.86
C LYS A 342 -3.43 -2.21 -8.90
N SER A 343 -2.26 -1.74 -8.50
CA SER A 343 -1.25 -1.15 -9.42
C SER A 343 -0.05 -2.07 -9.66
N ARG A 344 -0.07 -3.29 -9.13
CA ARG A 344 1.06 -4.24 -9.10
C ARG A 344 0.59 -5.68 -9.30
N GLU A 345 -0.33 -5.89 -10.24
CA GLU A 345 -0.93 -7.21 -10.48
C GLU A 345 0.12 -8.30 -10.78
N GLY A 346 1.21 -7.92 -11.44
CA GLY A 346 2.34 -8.82 -11.71
C GLY A 346 3.06 -9.35 -10.46
N GLU A 347 2.92 -8.70 -9.30
CA GLU A 347 3.54 -9.15 -8.05
C GLU A 347 2.69 -10.19 -7.29
N ILE A 348 1.44 -10.45 -7.71
CA ILE A 348 0.55 -11.41 -7.03
C ILE A 348 1.17 -12.82 -7.04
N ALA A 349 1.72 -13.24 -8.17
CA ALA A 349 2.36 -14.55 -8.30
C ALA A 349 3.62 -14.66 -7.43
N ASP A 350 4.44 -13.61 -7.39
CA ASP A 350 5.63 -13.54 -6.54
C ASP A 350 5.26 -13.59 -5.05
N TYR A 351 4.20 -12.90 -4.66
CA TYR A 351 3.68 -12.94 -3.29
C TYR A 351 3.16 -14.33 -2.92
N ALA A 352 2.45 -15.00 -3.83
CA ALA A 352 2.01 -16.39 -3.62
C ALA A 352 3.20 -17.33 -3.40
N VAL A 353 4.32 -17.14 -4.12
CA VAL A 353 5.55 -17.92 -3.91
C VAL A 353 6.15 -17.67 -2.53
N LEU A 354 6.23 -16.41 -2.08
CA LEU A 354 6.68 -16.06 -0.73
C LEU A 354 5.86 -16.79 0.34
N ILE A 355 4.53 -16.66 0.25
CA ILE A 355 3.63 -17.25 1.24
C ILE A 355 3.75 -18.78 1.24
N ARG A 356 3.82 -19.44 0.09
CA ARG A 356 4.05 -20.91 0.01
C ARG A 356 5.33 -21.34 0.74
N ARG A 357 6.41 -20.56 0.63
CA ARG A 357 7.70 -20.86 1.29
C ARG A 357 7.65 -20.68 2.80
N VAL A 358 6.88 -19.71 3.29
CA VAL A 358 6.82 -19.36 4.71
C VAL A 358 5.73 -20.11 5.45
N LEU A 359 4.70 -20.61 4.76
CA LEU A 359 3.57 -21.31 5.37
C LEU A 359 3.96 -22.53 6.24
N PRO A 360 4.95 -23.36 5.87
CA PRO A 360 5.43 -24.42 6.76
C PRO A 360 5.93 -23.89 8.11
N VAL A 361 6.70 -22.79 8.10
CA VAL A 361 7.20 -22.14 9.32
C VAL A 361 6.04 -21.54 10.13
N VAL A 362 5.05 -20.94 9.48
CA VAL A 362 3.84 -20.44 10.15
C VAL A 362 3.11 -21.57 10.87
N ARG A 363 2.92 -22.72 10.20
CA ARG A 363 2.24 -23.89 10.77
C ARG A 363 3.01 -24.53 11.93
N GLU A 364 4.34 -24.49 11.88
CA GLU A 364 5.21 -24.94 12.97
C GLU A 364 5.09 -24.02 14.20
N LEU A 365 5.20 -22.71 13.99
CA LEU A 365 5.22 -21.71 15.06
C LEU A 365 3.84 -21.43 15.67
N PHE A 366 2.79 -21.56 14.87
CA PHE A 366 1.41 -21.27 15.26
C PHE A 366 0.48 -22.44 14.89
N PRO A 367 0.67 -23.64 15.49
CA PRO A 367 0.00 -24.88 15.06
C PRO A 367 -1.53 -24.86 15.24
N GLU A 368 -2.04 -23.98 16.11
CA GLU A 368 -3.48 -23.80 16.35
C GLU A 368 -4.08 -22.64 15.54
N ALA A 369 -3.27 -21.93 14.75
CA ALA A 369 -3.72 -20.77 13.99
C ALA A 369 -4.18 -21.14 12.58
N ARG A 370 -5.27 -20.52 12.13
CA ARG A 370 -5.70 -20.53 10.73
C ARG A 370 -5.05 -19.37 9.98
N PHE A 371 -4.42 -19.65 8.85
CA PHE A 371 -3.72 -18.66 8.04
C PHE A 371 -4.65 -17.93 7.06
N THR A 372 -4.38 -16.66 6.81
CA THR A 372 -5.06 -15.84 5.80
C THR A 372 -4.14 -14.74 5.23
N ILE A 373 -4.60 -14.13 4.14
CA ILE A 373 -4.17 -12.82 3.66
C ILE A 373 -5.39 -11.90 3.79
N ASN A 374 -5.22 -10.66 4.26
CA ASN A 374 -6.35 -9.74 4.41
C ASN A 374 -6.59 -8.95 3.11
N PHE A 375 -7.88 -8.79 2.76
CA PHE A 375 -8.35 -8.04 1.61
C PHE A 375 -9.34 -6.97 2.03
N THR A 376 -9.54 -5.90 1.26
CA THR A 376 -10.69 -5.02 1.44
C THR A 376 -11.97 -5.67 0.94
N HIS A 377 -13.12 -5.20 1.40
CA HIS A 377 -14.43 -5.62 0.87
C HIS A 377 -14.55 -5.43 -0.66
N ALA A 378 -13.85 -4.45 -1.24
CA ALA A 378 -13.86 -4.19 -2.68
C ALA A 378 -13.21 -5.32 -3.50
N ALA A 379 -12.39 -6.17 -2.87
CA ALA A 379 -11.80 -7.33 -3.52
C ALA A 379 -12.80 -8.47 -3.76
N ALA A 380 -13.96 -8.48 -3.08
CA ALA A 380 -14.92 -9.59 -3.07
C ALA A 380 -15.27 -10.08 -4.48
N GLY A 381 -15.59 -9.18 -5.41
CA GLY A 381 -15.94 -9.53 -6.79
C GLY A 381 -14.78 -10.09 -7.64
N SER A 382 -13.54 -9.97 -7.17
CA SER A 382 -12.33 -10.42 -7.86
C SER A 382 -11.54 -11.49 -7.09
N LEU A 383 -12.07 -11.92 -5.93
CA LEU A 383 -11.36 -12.79 -5.00
C LEU A 383 -11.08 -14.17 -5.62
N ALA A 384 -12.08 -14.75 -6.30
CA ALA A 384 -11.98 -16.04 -6.96
C ALA A 384 -11.36 -15.98 -8.37
N THR A 385 -11.03 -14.79 -8.87
CA THR A 385 -10.40 -14.60 -10.19
C THR A 385 -9.00 -14.04 -10.02
N ARG A 386 -8.86 -12.72 -9.92
CA ARG A 386 -7.57 -12.01 -9.79
C ARG A 386 -6.76 -12.49 -8.60
N TYR A 387 -7.39 -12.71 -7.46
CA TYR A 387 -6.71 -13.09 -6.21
C TYR A 387 -6.76 -14.59 -5.94
N ALA A 388 -7.21 -15.42 -6.88
CA ALA A 388 -7.29 -16.86 -6.73
C ALA A 388 -5.97 -17.53 -6.27
N PRO A 389 -4.77 -17.12 -6.78
CA PRO A 389 -3.51 -17.69 -6.31
C PRO A 389 -3.22 -17.44 -4.83
N LEU A 390 -3.75 -16.36 -4.25
CA LEU A 390 -3.61 -16.01 -2.84
C LEU A 390 -4.71 -16.69 -2.00
N LEU A 391 -5.96 -16.66 -2.50
CA LEU A 391 -7.09 -17.32 -1.86
C LEU A 391 -6.84 -18.83 -1.66
N ALA A 392 -6.18 -19.49 -2.62
CA ALA A 392 -5.84 -20.90 -2.54
C ALA A 392 -4.86 -21.25 -1.40
N LEU A 393 -4.17 -20.27 -0.83
CA LEU A 393 -3.24 -20.45 0.29
C LEU A 393 -3.88 -20.22 1.66
N CYS A 394 -5.10 -19.68 1.70
CA CYS A 394 -5.76 -19.26 2.92
C CYS A 394 -6.67 -20.35 3.50
N ASP A 395 -6.58 -20.60 4.80
CA ASP A 395 -7.46 -21.51 5.54
C ASP A 395 -8.83 -20.85 5.81
N VAL A 396 -8.83 -19.53 6.01
CA VAL A 396 -10.02 -18.67 6.17
C VAL A 396 -9.90 -17.46 5.26
N VAL A 397 -11.00 -16.77 4.97
CA VAL A 397 -10.96 -15.51 4.20
C VAL A 397 -11.03 -14.34 5.16
N SER A 398 -10.19 -13.33 4.96
CA SER A 398 -10.18 -12.12 5.79
C SER A 398 -10.55 -10.87 5.02
N PHE A 399 -11.45 -10.06 5.59
CA PHE A 399 -11.86 -8.78 5.03
C PHE A 399 -11.69 -7.59 5.98
N THR A 400 -11.30 -6.45 5.42
CA THR A 400 -11.45 -5.12 6.00
C THR A 400 -12.66 -4.42 5.36
N TYR A 401 -13.53 -3.85 6.19
CA TYR A 401 -14.79 -3.25 5.76
C TYR A 401 -15.00 -1.83 6.31
N TYR A 402 -15.01 -0.89 5.37
CA TYR A 402 -15.50 0.47 5.53
C TYR A 402 -16.39 0.75 4.31
N PRO A 403 -17.68 1.10 4.46
CA PRO A 403 -18.57 1.40 3.32
C PRO A 403 -18.29 2.78 2.75
N LEU A 404 -17.10 2.95 2.16
CA LEU A 404 -16.63 4.19 1.58
C LEU A 404 -17.11 4.35 0.14
N ASN A 405 -17.41 5.58 -0.23
CA ASN A 405 -17.40 6.03 -1.61
C ASN A 405 -15.95 6.29 -2.05
N ALA A 406 -15.72 6.42 -3.36
CA ALA A 406 -14.39 6.68 -3.92
C ALA A 406 -13.73 7.98 -3.41
N ASP A 407 -14.51 8.91 -2.87
CA ASP A 407 -14.06 10.20 -2.34
C ASP A 407 -13.88 10.22 -0.81
N PHE A 408 -13.86 9.05 -0.15
CA PHE A 408 -13.79 8.85 1.30
C PHE A 408 -15.02 9.28 2.11
N THR A 409 -16.14 9.65 1.46
CA THR A 409 -17.41 9.79 2.19
C THR A 409 -18.00 8.41 2.50
N PHE A 410 -18.84 8.33 3.53
CA PHE A 410 -19.50 7.09 3.91
C PHE A 410 -20.86 6.94 3.22
N GLN A 411 -21.11 5.73 2.70
CA GLN A 411 -22.42 5.31 2.24
C GLN A 411 -23.40 5.22 3.42
N ASP A 412 -24.70 5.09 3.13
CA ASP A 412 -25.72 4.92 4.16
C ASP A 412 -25.48 3.65 5.00
N PRO A 413 -25.62 3.68 6.33
CA PRO A 413 -25.43 2.50 7.18
C PRO A 413 -26.16 1.23 6.75
N SER A 414 -27.33 1.37 6.09
CA SER A 414 -28.13 0.24 5.60
C SER A 414 -27.43 -0.62 4.55
N VAL A 415 -26.35 -0.14 3.90
CA VAL A 415 -25.61 -0.96 2.92
C VAL A 415 -24.86 -2.13 3.56
N ALA A 416 -24.62 -2.08 4.88
CA ALA A 416 -23.84 -3.10 5.59
C ALA A 416 -24.36 -4.51 5.43
N GLY A 417 -25.69 -4.68 5.37
CA GLY A 417 -26.29 -5.99 5.14
C GLY A 417 -25.86 -6.60 3.80
N ARG A 418 -26.08 -5.86 2.72
CA ARG A 418 -25.75 -6.28 1.35
C ARG A 418 -24.25 -6.51 1.19
N ASP A 419 -23.42 -5.63 1.71
CA ASP A 419 -21.97 -5.69 1.52
C ASP A 419 -21.36 -6.88 2.27
N VAL A 420 -21.85 -7.18 3.48
CA VAL A 420 -21.51 -8.42 4.21
C VAL A 420 -21.96 -9.65 3.43
N ASP A 421 -23.20 -9.68 2.93
CA ASP A 421 -23.70 -10.82 2.14
C ASP A 421 -22.82 -11.08 0.89
N ALA A 422 -22.37 -10.02 0.22
CA ALA A 422 -21.45 -10.11 -0.92
C ALA A 422 -20.07 -10.67 -0.55
N MET A 423 -19.49 -10.22 0.58
CA MET A 423 -18.23 -10.78 1.10
C MET A 423 -18.38 -12.27 1.47
N MET A 424 -19.49 -12.64 2.09
CA MET A 424 -19.77 -14.03 2.48
C MET A 424 -19.98 -14.95 1.26
N ALA A 425 -20.60 -14.43 0.20
CA ALA A 425 -20.74 -15.12 -1.07
C ALA A 425 -19.37 -15.29 -1.76
N ALA A 426 -18.54 -14.24 -1.80
CA ALA A 426 -17.20 -14.30 -2.36
C ALA A 426 -16.28 -15.30 -1.63
N ALA A 427 -16.47 -15.46 -0.31
CA ALA A 427 -15.73 -16.46 0.48
C ALA A 427 -16.17 -17.91 0.20
N GLY A 428 -17.26 -18.14 -0.53
CA GLY A 428 -17.76 -19.48 -0.87
C GLY A 428 -18.23 -20.24 0.37
N THR A 429 -17.62 -21.38 0.68
CA THR A 429 -17.89 -22.16 1.91
C THR A 429 -16.92 -21.87 3.04
N ARG A 430 -15.85 -21.09 2.79
CA ARG A 430 -14.83 -20.79 3.80
C ARG A 430 -15.41 -19.95 4.94
N GLN A 431 -14.84 -20.11 6.12
CA GLN A 431 -15.10 -19.23 7.25
C GLN A 431 -14.45 -17.86 7.01
N VAL A 432 -15.05 -16.83 7.61
CA VAL A 432 -14.69 -15.43 7.36
C VAL A 432 -14.30 -14.73 8.66
N LEU A 433 -13.12 -14.09 8.63
CA LEU A 433 -12.63 -13.15 9.63
C LEU A 433 -12.85 -11.73 9.10
N PHE A 434 -13.57 -10.89 9.83
CA PHE A 434 -13.57 -9.46 9.57
C PHE A 434 -12.45 -8.83 10.41
N GLN A 435 -11.31 -8.60 9.77
CA GLN A 435 -10.11 -8.12 10.46
C GLN A 435 -10.24 -6.67 10.91
N GLU A 436 -11.00 -5.86 10.19
CA GLU A 436 -11.26 -4.48 10.52
C GLU A 436 -12.67 -4.10 10.04
N ILE A 437 -13.44 -3.49 10.92
CA ILE A 437 -14.73 -2.89 10.62
C ILE A 437 -14.72 -1.49 11.20
N GLY A 438 -15.13 -0.49 10.41
CA GLY A 438 -15.26 0.86 10.94
C GLY A 438 -16.23 1.72 10.15
N TYR A 439 -16.69 2.77 10.84
CA TYR A 439 -17.57 3.78 10.26
C TYR A 439 -17.30 5.10 10.98
N ALA A 440 -16.91 6.13 10.25
CA ALA A 440 -16.48 7.38 10.85
C ALA A 440 -17.67 8.28 11.16
N SER A 441 -17.59 9.09 12.22
CA SER A 441 -18.69 9.94 12.67
C SER A 441 -18.62 11.40 12.18
N SER A 442 -17.57 11.79 11.45
CA SER A 442 -17.38 13.18 11.03
C SER A 442 -18.36 13.63 9.92
N PRO A 443 -18.93 14.85 10.02
CA PRO A 443 -19.75 15.41 8.94
C PRO A 443 -18.95 15.68 7.66
N VAL A 444 -17.62 15.84 7.74
CA VAL A 444 -16.73 16.04 6.56
C VAL A 444 -16.78 14.85 5.61
N VAL A 445 -17.04 13.65 6.14
CA VAL A 445 -17.20 12.42 5.35
C VAL A 445 -18.67 12.05 5.13
N GLY A 446 -19.58 13.02 5.25
CA GLY A 446 -21.01 12.82 5.03
C GLY A 446 -21.68 11.94 6.10
N SER A 447 -21.17 11.95 7.32
CA SER A 447 -21.59 11.07 8.41
C SER A 447 -21.97 11.83 9.69
N SER A 448 -22.36 11.10 10.73
CA SER A 448 -22.67 11.63 12.07
C SER A 448 -22.51 10.53 13.13
N GLU A 449 -22.62 10.88 14.42
CA GLU A 449 -22.66 9.87 15.49
C GLU A 449 -23.88 8.94 15.39
N GLU A 450 -25.04 9.46 14.96
CA GLU A 450 -26.25 8.66 14.75
C GLU A 450 -26.05 7.65 13.64
N ARG A 451 -25.41 8.05 12.53
CA ARG A 451 -25.08 7.14 11.43
C ARG A 451 -24.05 6.10 11.85
N GLN A 452 -23.04 6.49 12.63
CA GLN A 452 -22.08 5.56 13.21
C GLN A 452 -22.78 4.52 14.10
N ALA A 453 -23.65 4.95 15.04
CA ALA A 453 -24.38 4.04 15.91
C ALA A 453 -25.35 3.11 15.15
N SER A 454 -26.00 3.64 14.11
CA SER A 454 -26.87 2.86 13.22
C SER A 454 -26.06 1.80 12.48
N PHE A 455 -24.91 2.17 11.91
CA PHE A 455 -24.01 1.23 11.25
C PHE A 455 -23.55 0.10 12.16
N ILE A 456 -23.19 0.39 13.42
CA ILE A 456 -22.84 -0.66 14.39
C ILE A 456 -23.99 -1.66 14.55
N THR A 457 -25.23 -1.17 14.67
CA THR A 457 -26.40 -2.04 14.79
C THR A 457 -26.61 -2.89 13.52
N GLU A 458 -26.53 -2.27 12.34
CA GLU A 458 -26.72 -2.93 11.05
C GLU A 458 -25.65 -3.99 10.76
N VAL A 459 -24.37 -3.65 10.97
CA VAL A 459 -23.26 -4.56 10.68
C VAL A 459 -23.26 -5.76 11.63
N PHE A 460 -23.52 -5.58 12.93
CA PHE A 460 -23.70 -6.71 13.85
C PHE A 460 -24.90 -7.57 13.45
N GLY A 461 -26.01 -6.95 13.01
CA GLY A 461 -27.16 -7.66 12.44
C GLY A 461 -26.76 -8.53 11.25
N ALA A 462 -26.00 -7.98 10.32
CA ALA A 462 -25.50 -8.67 9.14
C ALA A 462 -24.56 -9.84 9.49
N LEU A 463 -23.56 -9.60 10.36
CA LEU A 463 -22.63 -10.64 10.81
C LEU A 463 -23.37 -11.81 11.47
N ARG A 464 -24.42 -11.52 12.27
CA ARG A 464 -25.22 -12.56 12.93
C ARG A 464 -26.05 -13.42 11.96
N ARG A 465 -26.46 -12.90 10.81
CA ARG A 465 -27.14 -13.72 9.78
C ARG A 465 -26.23 -14.84 9.25
N HIS A 466 -24.92 -14.65 9.36
CA HIS A 466 -23.89 -15.60 8.92
C HIS A 466 -23.18 -16.31 10.07
N ARG A 467 -23.86 -16.44 11.23
CA ARG A 467 -23.39 -17.23 12.38
C ARG A 467 -22.94 -18.64 11.92
N GLY A 468 -21.83 -19.10 12.48
CA GLY A 468 -21.19 -20.38 12.10
C GLY A 468 -20.18 -20.26 10.96
N ARG A 469 -20.32 -19.24 10.09
CA ARG A 469 -19.30 -18.92 9.07
C ARG A 469 -18.45 -17.72 9.43
N VAL A 470 -19.01 -16.71 10.09
CA VAL A 470 -18.22 -15.60 10.64
C VAL A 470 -17.57 -16.05 11.95
N ILE A 471 -16.25 -16.15 11.95
CA ILE A 471 -15.46 -16.65 13.09
C ILE A 471 -15.09 -15.53 14.05
N ALA A 472 -14.78 -14.34 13.53
CA ALA A 472 -14.41 -13.19 14.33
C ALA A 472 -14.61 -11.89 13.55
N ALA A 473 -14.88 -10.79 14.27
CA ALA A 473 -15.00 -9.45 13.73
C ALA A 473 -14.33 -8.42 14.66
N ASN A 474 -13.28 -7.76 14.18
CA ASN A 474 -12.62 -6.66 14.90
C ASN A 474 -13.25 -5.33 14.49
N PHE A 475 -13.43 -4.44 15.45
CA PHE A 475 -13.82 -3.07 15.21
C PHE A 475 -12.62 -2.15 15.43
N VAL A 476 -12.41 -1.21 14.50
CA VAL A 476 -11.23 -0.35 14.54
C VAL A 476 -11.48 0.88 15.41
N TRP A 477 -10.59 1.01 16.39
CA TRP A 477 -10.44 2.05 17.40
C TRP A 477 -11.63 2.29 18.33
N MET A 478 -11.35 2.23 19.62
CA MET A 478 -12.28 2.61 20.66
C MET A 478 -12.40 4.13 20.77
N SER A 479 -11.31 4.88 20.55
CA SER A 479 -11.27 6.33 20.69
C SER A 479 -10.74 7.02 19.44
N ASP A 480 -11.24 8.22 19.17
CA ASP A 480 -10.78 9.06 18.07
C ASP A 480 -9.30 9.38 18.20
N LEU A 481 -8.62 9.42 17.07
CA LEU A 481 -7.19 9.72 17.02
C LEU A 481 -6.91 11.21 17.18
N PRO A 482 -5.81 11.58 17.87
CA PRO A 482 -5.35 12.95 17.96
C PRO A 482 -4.91 13.42 16.57
N GLN A 483 -5.02 14.73 16.33
CA GLN A 483 -4.75 15.29 15.02
C GLN A 483 -3.32 15.00 14.53
N SER A 484 -2.33 14.98 15.43
CA SER A 484 -0.95 14.63 15.10
C SER A 484 -0.82 13.23 14.49
N VAL A 485 -1.49 12.22 15.07
CA VAL A 485 -1.48 10.85 14.54
C VAL A 485 -2.23 10.79 13.21
N VAL A 486 -3.35 11.53 13.08
CA VAL A 486 -4.08 11.62 11.80
C VAL A 486 -3.22 12.24 10.70
N ASP A 487 -2.46 13.28 11.02
CA ASP A 487 -1.54 13.94 10.09
C ASP A 487 -0.39 13.00 9.69
N ASP A 488 0.15 12.24 10.65
CA ASP A 488 1.20 11.23 10.41
C ASP A 488 0.71 10.11 9.49
N LEU A 489 -0.51 9.59 9.73
CA LEU A 489 -1.15 8.60 8.87
C LEU A 489 -1.46 9.18 7.49
N GLY A 490 -1.91 10.44 7.42
CA GLY A 490 -2.07 11.17 6.18
C GLY A 490 -0.78 11.20 5.35
N ARG A 491 0.36 11.51 5.98
CA ARG A 491 1.68 11.47 5.31
C ARG A 491 2.06 10.06 4.91
N TYR A 492 1.90 9.08 5.80
CA TYR A 492 2.26 7.69 5.56
C TYR A 492 1.55 7.09 4.34
N TYR A 493 0.25 7.35 4.19
CA TYR A 493 -0.55 6.84 3.06
C TYR A 493 -0.50 7.72 1.80
N GLY A 494 0.23 8.84 1.82
CA GLY A 494 0.31 9.78 0.71
C GLY A 494 -0.94 10.64 0.52
N ALA A 495 -1.69 10.88 1.60
CA ALA A 495 -2.98 11.58 1.63
C ALA A 495 -2.98 12.78 2.61
N ALA A 496 -1.83 13.40 2.87
CA ALA A 496 -1.67 14.48 3.86
C ALA A 496 -2.55 15.71 3.59
N GLY A 497 -2.85 16.00 2.31
CA GLY A 497 -3.73 17.09 1.88
C GLY A 497 -5.18 16.68 1.64
N VAL A 498 -5.56 15.43 1.94
CA VAL A 498 -6.91 14.91 1.67
C VAL A 498 -7.75 14.99 2.94
N GLU A 499 -8.45 16.11 3.13
CA GLU A 499 -9.22 16.39 4.35
C GLU A 499 -10.26 15.31 4.67
N LYS A 500 -10.95 14.77 3.66
CA LYS A 500 -11.92 13.67 3.85
C LYS A 500 -11.25 12.40 4.38
N PHE A 501 -10.05 12.07 3.90
CA PHE A 501 -9.29 10.91 4.40
C PHE A 501 -8.89 11.10 5.86
N LYS A 502 -8.41 12.30 6.22
CA LYS A 502 -8.05 12.64 7.60
C LYS A 502 -9.27 12.62 8.52
N ALA A 503 -10.40 13.16 8.08
CA ALA A 503 -11.65 13.12 8.82
C ALA A 503 -12.19 11.69 9.00
N PHE A 504 -12.04 10.84 7.98
CA PHE A 504 -12.33 9.41 8.07
C PHE A 504 -11.51 8.78 9.21
N LEU A 505 -10.18 8.82 9.15
CA LEU A 505 -9.33 8.21 10.18
C LEU A 505 -9.55 8.82 11.57
N GLY A 506 -9.63 10.15 11.64
CA GLY A 506 -9.70 10.86 12.91
C GLY A 506 -11.00 10.70 13.69
N SER A 507 -12.06 10.14 13.07
CA SER A 507 -13.39 10.03 13.69
C SER A 507 -14.00 8.62 13.70
N LEU A 508 -13.16 7.59 13.54
CA LEU A 508 -13.59 6.19 13.61
C LEU A 508 -13.97 5.72 15.01
N GLY A 509 -13.42 6.36 16.05
CA GLY A 509 -13.59 5.92 17.43
C GLY A 509 -15.03 6.09 17.94
N TYR A 510 -15.38 5.29 18.94
CA TYR A 510 -16.66 5.36 19.65
C TYR A 510 -16.61 6.29 20.87
N TRP A 511 -15.42 6.83 21.15
CA TRP A 511 -15.15 7.86 22.14
C TRP A 511 -14.50 9.04 21.43
N GLY A 512 -14.94 10.25 21.75
CA GLY A 512 -14.34 11.47 21.23
C GLY A 512 -12.92 11.69 21.77
N ARG A 513 -12.19 12.61 21.13
CA ARG A 513 -10.86 13.03 21.59
C ARG A 513 -10.85 13.64 22.99
N ASP A 514 -11.99 14.16 23.44
CA ASP A 514 -12.20 14.73 24.78
C ASP A 514 -12.43 13.65 25.85
N GLY A 515 -12.48 12.37 25.47
CA GLY A 515 -12.72 11.26 26.38
C GLY A 515 -14.19 11.05 26.71
N ARG A 516 -15.14 11.68 25.99
CA ARG A 516 -16.57 11.39 26.14
C ARG A 516 -17.02 10.27 25.20
N PRO A 517 -17.94 9.39 25.62
CA PRO A 517 -18.50 8.38 24.73
C PRO A 517 -19.40 9.03 23.66
N LYS A 518 -19.30 8.54 22.43
CA LYS A 518 -20.24 8.82 21.34
C LYS A 518 -21.42 7.86 21.39
N LYS A 519 -22.47 8.16 20.63
CA LYS A 519 -23.66 7.27 20.50
C LYS A 519 -23.30 5.83 20.07
N ALA A 520 -22.24 5.67 19.28
CA ALA A 520 -21.80 4.35 18.83
C ALA A 520 -21.30 3.44 19.94
N TRP A 521 -20.79 3.99 21.06
CA TRP A 521 -20.33 3.17 22.20
C TRP A 521 -21.48 2.37 22.82
N ALA A 522 -22.61 3.05 23.09
CA ALA A 522 -23.80 2.39 23.63
C ALA A 522 -24.40 1.37 22.65
N ALA A 523 -24.32 1.63 21.34
CA ALA A 523 -24.71 0.66 20.32
C ALA A 523 -23.78 -0.57 20.34
N PHE A 524 -22.47 -0.35 20.41
CA PHE A 524 -21.48 -1.41 20.48
C PHE A 524 -21.67 -2.30 21.73
N GLU A 525 -21.79 -1.72 22.93
CA GLU A 525 -22.01 -2.48 24.17
C GLU A 525 -23.25 -3.37 24.08
N ARG A 526 -24.36 -2.82 23.57
CA ARG A 526 -25.59 -3.58 23.38
C ARG A 526 -25.41 -4.73 22.40
N GLU A 527 -24.74 -4.50 21.28
CA GLU A 527 -24.61 -5.52 20.22
C GLU A 527 -23.54 -6.58 20.53
N ALA A 528 -22.42 -6.20 21.14
CA ALA A 528 -21.34 -7.11 21.53
C ALA A 528 -21.73 -8.01 22.71
N ALA A 529 -22.59 -7.53 23.61
CA ALA A 529 -23.16 -8.36 24.68
C ALA A 529 -24.12 -9.44 24.15
N ARG A 530 -24.69 -9.27 22.95
CA ARG A 530 -25.61 -10.24 22.35
C ARG A 530 -24.81 -11.43 21.78
N PRO A 531 -25.20 -12.67 22.10
CA PRO A 531 -24.48 -13.85 21.66
C PRO A 531 -24.44 -14.09 20.16
#